data_AF-A0A183CX06-F1
#
_entry.id   AF-A0A183CX06-F1
#
_cell.length_a   1.000
_cell.length_b   1.000
_cell.length_c   1.000
_cell.angle_alpha   90.00
_cell.angle_beta   90.00
_cell.angle_gamma   90.00
#
_symmetry.space_group_name_H-M   'P 1'
#
loop_
_entity.id
_entity.type
_entity.pdbx_description
1 polymer ?
#
loop_
_entity_poly.entity_id
_entity_poly.type
_entity_poly.pdbx_seq_one_letter_code
_entity_poly.pdbx_strand_id
1 'polypeptide(L)'
;MLVDVAKFCFIFILMISSFSIGLAQLYWYYDPYTPVCLAPEKCRQEPNAFSSIASSYLTLLWSLFSITKIEDTNVIEDHRLTQFVGSAMFITYHMTSIIVLLNMLIAMMSHSFQRVNDAADLEWKFHRTKLWMAHFDEGSSLPPPFNIIITPKAFYYFICSICNIARCIRGKYVRRVKSSTRATIRV
;
A
#
# COMPACT_ATOMS: atom_id res chain seq x y z
N MET A 1 3.54 7.20 11.90
CA MET A 1 2.48 7.54 10.92
C MET A 1 2.06 6.36 10.07
N LEU A 2 2.83 5.90 9.06
CA LEU A 2 2.38 4.81 8.17
C LEU A 2 2.03 3.50 8.90
N VAL A 3 2.79 3.13 9.93
CA VAL A 3 2.49 1.94 10.75
C VAL A 3 1.17 2.11 11.51
N ASP A 4 0.88 3.32 11.99
CA ASP A 4 -0.35 3.64 12.72
C ASP A 4 -1.55 3.63 11.75
N VAL A 5 -1.37 4.16 10.53
CA VAL A 5 -2.35 4.06 9.43
C VAL A 5 -2.62 2.61 9.05
N ALA A 6 -1.58 1.78 8.92
CA ALA A 6 -1.75 0.38 8.54
C ALA A 6 -2.57 -0.41 9.58
N LYS A 7 -2.34 -0.16 10.88
CA LYS A 7 -3.14 -0.73 11.97
C LYS A 7 -4.61 -0.29 11.88
N PHE A 8 -4.85 0.97 11.56
CA PHE A 8 -6.21 1.48 11.35
C PHE A 8 -6.87 0.87 10.11
N CYS A 9 -6.17 0.79 8.99
CA CYS A 9 -6.65 0.17 7.75
C CYS A 9 -7.06 -1.29 7.97
N PHE A 10 -6.39 -2.02 8.86
CA PHE A 10 -6.78 -3.38 9.21
C PHE A 10 -8.18 -3.44 9.85
N ILE A 11 -8.46 -2.56 10.83
CA ILE A 11 -9.79 -2.47 11.47
C ILE A 11 -10.85 -2.07 10.43
N PHE A 12 -10.51 -1.15 9.54
CA PHE A 12 -11.40 -0.70 8.47
C PHE A 12 -11.77 -1.81 7.49
N ILE A 13 -10.79 -2.62 7.06
CA ILE A 13 -11.03 -3.78 6.18
C ILE A 13 -11.95 -4.79 6.87
N LEU A 14 -11.72 -5.11 8.15
CA LEU A 14 -12.58 -6.03 8.91
C LEU A 14 -14.04 -5.55 8.97
N MET A 15 -14.24 -4.24 9.17
CA MET A 15 -15.56 -3.63 9.19
C MET A 15 -16.25 -3.76 7.82
N ILE A 16 -15.57 -3.37 6.72
CA ILE A 16 -16.12 -3.51 5.36
C ILE A 16 -16.46 -4.97 5.06
N SER A 17 -15.58 -5.91 5.43
CA SER A 17 -15.83 -7.35 5.23
C SER A 17 -17.08 -7.82 5.97
N SER A 18 -17.30 -7.37 7.22
CA SER A 18 -18.50 -7.73 7.99
C SER A 18 -19.79 -7.25 7.33
N PHE A 19 -19.85 -6.00 6.88
CA PHE A 19 -21.02 -5.46 6.18
C PHE A 19 -21.19 -6.05 4.78
N SER A 20 -20.09 -6.33 4.07
CA SER A 20 -20.10 -6.98 2.75
C SER A 20 -20.73 -8.37 2.83
N ILE A 21 -20.33 -9.20 3.80
CA ILE A 21 -20.91 -10.52 3.99
C ILE A 21 -22.39 -10.42 4.38
N GLY A 22 -22.75 -9.47 5.26
CA GLY A 22 -24.14 -9.26 5.68
C GLY A 22 -25.06 -8.85 4.53
N LEU A 23 -24.62 -7.91 3.68
CA LEU A 23 -25.37 -7.48 2.51
C LEU A 23 -25.39 -8.56 1.41
N ALA A 24 -24.27 -9.24 1.17
CA ALA A 24 -24.23 -10.36 0.23
C ALA A 24 -25.23 -11.44 0.64
N GLN A 25 -25.32 -11.79 1.94
CA GLN A 25 -26.29 -12.77 2.43
C GLN A 25 -27.75 -12.32 2.25
N LEU A 26 -28.03 -11.02 2.46
CA LEU A 26 -29.36 -10.46 2.28
C LEU A 26 -29.79 -10.44 0.81
N TYR A 27 -28.87 -10.15 -0.10
CA TYR A 27 -29.15 -9.97 -1.52
C TYR A 27 -28.82 -11.18 -2.41
N TRP A 28 -28.21 -12.24 -1.88
CA TRP A 28 -27.80 -13.44 -2.62
C TRP A 28 -28.96 -14.11 -3.37
N TYR A 29 -30.18 -14.02 -2.84
CA TYR A 29 -31.38 -14.61 -3.45
C TYR A 29 -31.87 -13.86 -4.70
N TYR A 30 -31.53 -12.58 -4.86
CA TYR A 30 -32.00 -11.78 -5.99
C TYR A 30 -31.11 -11.97 -7.21
N ASP A 31 -31.73 -12.37 -8.32
CA ASP A 31 -31.03 -12.74 -9.56
C ASP A 31 -30.18 -11.56 -10.10
N PRO A 32 -28.87 -11.73 -10.30
CA PRO A 32 -27.97 -10.69 -10.78
C PRO A 32 -28.29 -10.15 -12.18
N TYR A 33 -29.14 -10.82 -12.96
CA TYR A 33 -29.45 -10.46 -14.34
C TYR A 33 -30.81 -9.77 -14.51
N THR A 34 -31.45 -9.32 -13.43
CA THR A 34 -32.70 -8.56 -13.55
C THR A 34 -32.45 -7.21 -14.23
N PRO A 35 -33.12 -6.90 -15.36
CA PRO A 35 -32.89 -5.66 -16.09
C PRO A 35 -33.38 -4.46 -15.27
N VAL A 36 -32.45 -3.57 -14.85
CA VAL A 36 -32.80 -2.28 -14.26
C VAL A 36 -33.12 -1.30 -15.39
N CYS A 37 -34.41 -1.00 -15.57
CA CYS A 37 -34.87 -0.09 -16.61
C CYS A 37 -35.17 1.28 -15.98
N LEU A 38 -34.26 2.25 -16.12
CA LEU A 38 -34.52 3.65 -15.72
C LEU A 38 -35.54 4.35 -16.64
N ALA A 39 -35.78 3.80 -17.84
CA ALA A 39 -36.75 4.26 -18.82
C ALA A 39 -37.26 3.06 -19.65
N PRO A 40 -38.49 3.11 -20.20
CA PRO A 40 -39.09 1.99 -20.95
C PRO A 40 -38.27 1.56 -22.19
N GLU A 41 -37.35 2.40 -22.68
CA GLU A 41 -36.54 2.12 -23.88
C GLU A 41 -35.05 1.87 -23.59
N LYS A 42 -34.59 2.00 -22.33
CA LYS A 42 -33.18 1.80 -21.96
C LYS A 42 -33.07 0.91 -20.72
N CYS A 43 -33.19 -0.39 -20.95
CA CYS A 43 -32.82 -1.39 -19.97
C CYS A 43 -31.32 -1.67 -20.09
N ARG A 44 -30.54 -1.24 -19.10
CA ARG A 44 -29.14 -1.66 -19.00
C ARG A 44 -29.12 -2.85 -18.05
N GLN A 45 -28.52 -3.95 -18.51
CA GLN A 45 -28.18 -5.06 -17.62
C GLN A 45 -27.01 -4.60 -16.77
N GLU A 46 -27.29 -3.89 -15.68
CA GLU A 46 -26.29 -3.62 -14.65
C GLU A 46 -26.35 -4.77 -13.63
N PRO A 47 -25.21 -5.40 -13.33
CA PRO A 47 -25.20 -6.50 -12.37
C PRO A 47 -25.57 -5.97 -10.98
N ASN A 48 -26.43 -6.70 -10.26
CA ASN A 48 -26.82 -6.33 -8.89
C ASN A 48 -25.58 -6.09 -8.01
N ALA A 49 -25.54 -4.93 -7.36
CA ALA A 49 -24.38 -4.45 -6.63
C ALA A 49 -23.93 -5.36 -5.47
N PHE A 50 -24.86 -6.17 -4.93
CA PHE A 50 -24.65 -7.07 -3.78
C PHE A 50 -24.83 -8.57 -4.10
N SER A 51 -24.76 -8.96 -5.36
CA SER A 51 -24.97 -10.35 -5.81
C SER A 51 -23.91 -11.35 -5.30
N SER A 52 -22.66 -10.90 -5.13
CA SER A 52 -21.56 -11.72 -4.62
C SER A 52 -20.85 -11.02 -3.47
N ILE A 53 -20.14 -11.76 -2.62
CA ILE A 53 -19.33 -11.18 -1.53
C ILE A 53 -18.24 -10.25 -2.10
N ALA A 54 -17.62 -10.62 -3.22
CA ALA A 54 -16.58 -9.81 -3.85
C ALA A 54 -17.15 -8.52 -4.45
N SER A 55 -18.30 -8.61 -5.15
CA SER A 55 -19.00 -7.45 -5.68
C SER A 55 -19.45 -6.52 -4.56
N SER A 56 -20.05 -7.07 -3.50
CA SER A 56 -20.50 -6.33 -2.31
C SER A 56 -19.35 -5.58 -1.65
N TYR A 57 -18.17 -6.20 -1.56
CA TYR A 57 -16.97 -5.57 -1.00
C TYR A 57 -16.51 -4.38 -1.84
N LEU A 58 -16.44 -4.55 -3.17
CA LEU A 58 -16.06 -3.47 -4.08
C LEU A 58 -17.09 -2.34 -4.08
N THR A 59 -18.38 -2.66 -4.10
CA THR A 59 -19.48 -1.69 -4.01
C THR A 59 -19.38 -0.84 -2.73
N LEU A 60 -19.17 -1.47 -1.58
CA LEU A 60 -18.98 -0.74 -0.31
C LEU A 60 -17.70 0.10 -0.29
N LEU A 61 -16.63 -0.37 -0.94
CA LEU A 61 -15.40 0.40 -1.08
C LEU A 61 -15.62 1.65 -1.95
N TRP A 62 -16.30 1.51 -3.09
CA TRP A 62 -16.64 2.62 -3.97
C TRP A 62 -17.68 3.56 -3.38
N SER A 63 -18.57 3.07 -2.52
CA SER A 63 -19.58 3.90 -1.88
C SER A 63 -18.97 4.95 -0.95
N LEU A 64 -17.79 4.69 -0.35
CA LEU A 64 -17.07 5.68 0.46
C LEU A 64 -16.67 6.93 -0.33
N PHE A 65 -16.45 6.79 -1.63
CA PHE A 65 -16.20 7.89 -2.55
C PHE A 65 -17.51 8.49 -3.11
N SER A 66 -18.65 8.14 -2.53
CA SER A 66 -19.99 8.58 -2.92
C SER A 66 -20.38 8.21 -4.35
N ILE A 67 -19.77 7.17 -4.94
CA ILE A 67 -20.08 6.70 -6.29
C ILE A 67 -21.34 5.84 -6.30
N THR A 68 -21.60 5.10 -5.22
CA THR A 68 -22.79 4.26 -5.05
C THR A 68 -23.85 4.98 -4.21
N LYS A 69 -25.10 4.96 -4.66
CA LYS A 69 -26.24 5.59 -3.98
C LYS A 69 -27.12 4.56 -3.29
N ILE A 70 -27.98 5.03 -2.39
CA ILE A 70 -29.00 4.21 -1.72
C ILE A 70 -29.98 3.63 -2.75
N GLU A 71 -30.25 4.36 -3.84
CA GLU A 71 -31.12 3.93 -4.94
C GLU A 71 -30.65 2.63 -5.60
N ASP A 72 -29.33 2.36 -5.59
CA ASP A 72 -28.73 1.14 -6.15
C ASP A 72 -28.97 -0.10 -5.27
N THR A 73 -29.56 0.07 -4.08
CA THR A 73 -29.95 -1.03 -3.18
C THR A 73 -31.39 -1.51 -3.41
N ASN A 74 -32.15 -0.84 -4.28
CA ASN A 74 -33.54 -1.17 -4.56
C ASN A 74 -33.63 -2.43 -5.43
N VAL A 75 -34.61 -3.29 -5.10
CA VAL A 75 -34.92 -4.50 -5.85
C VAL A 75 -36.19 -4.27 -6.66
N ILE A 76 -36.28 -4.88 -7.86
CA ILE A 76 -37.46 -4.75 -8.73
C ILE A 76 -38.71 -5.38 -8.09
N GLU A 77 -38.55 -6.49 -7.36
CA GLU A 77 -39.62 -7.12 -6.59
C GLU A 77 -40.02 -6.28 -5.37
N ASP A 78 -41.33 -6.17 -5.12
CA ASP A 78 -41.91 -5.33 -4.06
C ASP A 78 -41.79 -5.97 -2.66
N HIS A 79 -40.54 -6.16 -2.23
CA HIS A 79 -40.20 -6.63 -0.89
C HIS A 79 -39.74 -5.47 -0.01
N ARG A 80 -40.73 -4.75 0.54
CA ARG A 80 -40.50 -3.58 1.41
C ARG A 80 -39.61 -3.87 2.63
N LEU A 81 -39.67 -5.07 3.21
CA LEU A 81 -38.87 -5.44 4.38
C LEU A 81 -37.38 -5.59 4.02
N THR A 82 -37.05 -6.31 2.95
CA THR A 82 -35.65 -6.53 2.56
C THR A 82 -35.00 -5.25 2.07
N GLN A 83 -35.73 -4.44 1.29
CA GLN A 83 -35.28 -3.11 0.88
C GLN A 83 -35.02 -2.18 2.08
N PHE A 84 -35.91 -2.19 3.09
CA PHE A 84 -35.73 -1.41 4.31
C PHE A 84 -34.48 -1.87 5.10
N VAL A 85 -34.30 -3.17 5.28
CA VAL A 85 -33.15 -3.72 6.01
C VAL A 85 -31.85 -3.44 5.25
N GLY A 86 -31.82 -3.62 3.93
CA GLY A 86 -30.66 -3.33 3.08
C GLY A 86 -30.27 -1.85 3.12
N SER A 87 -31.25 -0.95 2.97
CA SER A 87 -31.05 0.49 3.12
C SER A 87 -30.53 0.86 4.52
N ALA A 88 -31.09 0.26 5.58
CA ALA A 88 -30.65 0.51 6.95
C ALA A 88 -29.20 0.03 7.20
N MET A 89 -28.83 -1.16 6.70
CA MET A 89 -27.46 -1.68 6.78
C MET A 89 -26.47 -0.79 6.01
N PHE A 90 -26.87 -0.29 4.84
CA PHE A 90 -26.04 0.62 4.04
C PHE A 90 -25.85 1.99 4.72
N ILE A 91 -26.91 2.57 5.30
CA ILE A 91 -26.83 3.84 6.04
C ILE A 91 -25.95 3.68 7.28
N THR A 92 -26.13 2.61 8.05
CA THR A 92 -25.33 2.35 9.27
C THR A 92 -23.86 2.11 8.95
N TYR A 93 -23.56 1.43 7.84
CA TYR A 93 -22.21 1.34 7.29
C TYR A 93 -21.61 2.72 7.01
N HIS A 94 -22.34 3.60 6.31
CA HIS A 94 -21.88 4.95 5.98
C HIS A 94 -21.65 5.82 7.22
N MET A 95 -22.57 5.77 8.19
CA MET A 95 -22.43 6.48 9.45
C MET A 95 -21.18 6.04 10.21
N THR A 96 -20.98 4.72 10.33
CA THR A 96 -19.81 4.18 11.06
C THR A 96 -18.50 4.49 10.33
N SER A 97 -18.47 4.31 9.01
CA SER A 97 -17.26 4.50 8.21
C SER A 97 -16.82 5.96 8.12
N ILE A 98 -17.75 6.87 7.84
CA ILE A 98 -17.45 8.28 7.59
C ILE A 98 -17.39 9.06 8.90
N ILE A 99 -18.34 8.87 9.82
CA ILE A 99 -18.39 9.69 11.04
C ILE A 99 -17.45 9.14 12.10
N VAL A 100 -17.45 7.83 12.35
CA VAL A 100 -16.67 7.27 13.46
C VAL A 100 -15.24 7.00 13.01
N LEU A 101 -15.06 6.17 11.99
CA LEU A 101 -13.74 5.69 11.59
C LEU A 101 -12.87 6.81 11.01
N LEU A 102 -13.39 7.65 10.11
CA LEU A 102 -12.61 8.76 9.54
C LEU A 102 -12.14 9.75 10.62
N ASN A 103 -13.02 10.13 11.56
CA ASN A 103 -12.66 11.04 12.65
C ASN A 103 -11.61 10.42 13.58
N MET A 104 -11.70 9.11 13.85
CA MET A 104 -10.67 8.39 14.61
C MET A 104 -9.34 8.28 13.85
N LEU A 105 -9.37 8.12 12.52
CA LEU A 105 -8.16 8.12 11.68
C LEU A 105 -7.46 9.47 11.74
N ILE A 106 -8.20 10.57 11.58
CA ILE A 106 -7.64 11.92 11.67
C ILE A 106 -7.03 12.15 13.05
N ALA A 107 -7.72 11.75 14.12
CA ALA A 107 -7.22 11.87 15.49
C ALA A 107 -5.91 11.10 15.70
N MET A 108 -5.86 9.83 15.28
CA MET A 108 -4.66 9.00 15.38
C MET A 108 -3.50 9.57 14.55
N MET A 109 -3.78 10.06 13.34
CA MET A 109 -2.80 10.68 12.47
C MET A 109 -2.23 11.94 13.09
N SER A 110 -3.07 12.82 13.63
CA SER A 110 -2.66 14.05 14.30
C SER A 110 -1.74 13.77 15.49
N HIS A 111 -2.12 12.83 16.37
CA HIS A 111 -1.27 12.43 17.50
C HIS A 111 0.05 11.81 17.03
N SER A 112 0.01 10.92 16.03
CA SER A 112 1.24 10.30 15.50
C SER A 112 2.15 11.31 14.81
N PHE A 113 1.58 12.35 14.18
CA PHE A 113 2.32 13.42 13.52
C PHE A 113 3.03 14.30 14.55
N GLN A 114 2.35 14.70 15.63
CA GLN A 114 2.98 15.45 16.73
C GLN A 114 4.21 14.71 17.28
N ARG A 115 4.05 13.41 17.58
CA ARG A 115 5.16 12.57 18.07
C ARG A 115 6.36 12.51 17.10
N VAL A 116 6.11 12.45 15.80
CA VAL A 116 7.20 12.40 14.79
C VAL A 116 7.82 13.78 14.60
N ASN A 117 7.02 14.84 14.66
CA ASN A 117 7.46 16.21 14.45
C ASN A 117 8.51 16.66 15.47
N ASP A 118 8.40 16.21 16.73
CA ASP A 118 9.35 16.54 17.80
C ASP A 118 10.80 16.12 17.49
N ALA A 119 11.00 15.05 16.71
CA ALA A 119 12.31 14.53 16.32
C ALA A 119 12.60 14.65 14.81
N ALA A 120 11.71 15.30 14.04
CA ALA A 120 11.75 15.27 12.58
C ALA A 120 13.04 15.83 11.99
N ASP A 121 13.59 16.91 12.57
CA ASP A 121 14.84 17.51 12.12
C ASP A 121 16.04 16.58 12.28
N LEU A 122 16.08 15.82 13.38
CA LEU A 122 17.17 14.88 13.66
C LEU A 122 17.08 13.67 12.74
N GLU A 123 15.89 13.08 12.59
CA GLU A 123 15.66 11.96 11.68
C GLU A 123 15.93 12.33 10.22
N TRP A 124 15.48 13.52 9.79
CA TRP A 124 15.73 14.03 8.44
C TRP A 124 17.22 14.23 8.19
N LYS A 125 17.94 14.88 9.11
CA LYS A 125 19.40 15.08 8.96
C LYS A 125 20.14 13.75 8.97
N PHE A 126 19.74 12.77 9.79
CA PHE A 126 20.30 11.43 9.80
C PHE A 126 20.09 10.69 8.47
N HIS A 127 18.88 10.73 7.91
CA HIS A 127 18.63 10.12 6.60
C HIS A 127 19.36 10.85 5.47
N ARG A 128 19.48 12.18 5.55
CA ARG A 128 20.25 12.98 4.59
C ARG A 128 21.74 12.64 4.63
N THR A 129 22.34 12.53 5.81
CA THR A 129 23.75 12.12 5.91
C THR A 129 23.94 10.69 5.45
N LYS A 130 23.02 9.77 5.74
CA LYS A 130 23.06 8.40 5.21
C LYS A 130 23.04 8.38 3.67
N LEU A 131 22.22 9.22 3.04
CA LEU A 131 22.20 9.38 1.58
C LEU A 131 23.53 9.91 1.05
N TRP A 132 24.12 10.94 1.69
CA TRP A 132 25.43 11.47 1.31
C TRP A 132 26.54 10.43 1.47
N MET A 133 26.55 9.67 2.58
CA MET A 133 27.52 8.61 2.82
C MET A 133 27.45 7.51 1.76
N ALA A 134 26.23 7.17 1.30
CA ALA A 134 26.05 6.23 0.19
C ALA A 134 26.68 6.72 -1.14
N HIS A 135 26.88 8.03 -1.31
CA HIS A 135 27.55 8.61 -2.46
C HIS A 135 29.07 8.82 -2.23
N PHE A 136 29.51 8.96 -0.97
CA PHE A 136 30.92 9.10 -0.63
C PHE A 136 31.69 7.77 -0.67
N ASP A 137 31.04 6.65 -0.36
CA ASP A 137 31.67 5.34 -0.53
C ASP A 137 31.90 5.05 -2.03
N GLU A 138 33.14 4.70 -2.42
CA GLU A 138 33.62 4.50 -3.82
C GLU A 138 32.94 3.34 -4.60
N GLY A 139 31.68 2.99 -4.33
CA GLY A 139 30.99 1.85 -4.93
C GLY A 139 30.36 2.10 -6.30
N SER A 140 30.11 3.36 -6.70
CA SER A 140 29.44 3.69 -7.95
C SER A 140 29.99 4.99 -8.54
N SER A 141 31.10 4.90 -9.29
CA SER A 141 31.67 6.06 -9.98
C SER A 141 30.83 6.54 -11.16
N LEU A 142 29.82 5.77 -11.57
CA LEU A 142 28.96 6.04 -12.72
C LEU A 142 27.49 5.85 -12.33
N PRO A 143 26.60 6.81 -12.65
CA PRO A 143 25.17 6.64 -12.43
C PRO A 143 24.62 5.48 -13.28
N PRO A 144 23.59 4.73 -12.83
CA PRO A 144 22.84 3.84 -13.71
C PRO A 144 22.28 4.64 -14.90
N PRO A 145 22.36 4.15 -16.16
CA PRO A 145 22.73 2.81 -16.63
C PRO A 145 24.24 2.60 -16.93
N PHE A 146 25.07 3.63 -16.81
CA PHE A 146 26.50 3.58 -17.20
C PHE A 146 27.37 2.71 -16.30
N ASN A 147 26.84 2.27 -15.15
CA ASN A 147 27.47 1.30 -14.25
C ASN A 147 27.68 -0.11 -14.87
N ILE A 148 27.09 -0.39 -16.05
CA ILE A 148 27.26 -1.66 -16.77
C ILE A 148 28.56 -1.67 -17.61
N ILE A 149 29.06 -0.49 -17.99
CA ILE A 149 30.28 -0.40 -18.80
C ILE A 149 31.48 -0.67 -17.90
N ILE A 150 32.31 -1.65 -18.28
CA ILE A 150 33.54 -1.99 -17.57
C ILE A 150 34.43 -0.75 -17.54
N THR A 151 34.58 -0.13 -16.36
CA THR A 151 35.46 1.02 -16.21
C THR A 151 36.93 0.60 -16.35
N PRO A 152 37.81 1.45 -16.91
CA PRO A 152 39.25 1.19 -16.96
C PRO A 152 39.83 0.88 -15.57
N LYS A 153 39.28 1.50 -14.51
CA LYS A 153 39.62 1.23 -13.10
C LYS A 153 39.26 -0.21 -12.69
N ALA A 154 38.07 -0.69 -13.05
CA ALA A 154 37.64 -2.07 -12.77
C ALA A 154 38.50 -3.11 -13.52
N PHE A 155 38.83 -2.84 -14.79
CA PHE A 155 39.71 -3.71 -15.58
C PHE A 155 41.12 -3.82 -14.98
N TYR A 156 41.70 -2.70 -14.53
CA TYR A 156 42.99 -2.68 -13.84
C TYR A 156 42.99 -3.49 -12.53
N TYR A 157 41.95 -3.34 -11.70
CA TYR A 157 41.82 -4.14 -10.48
C TYR A 157 41.64 -5.63 -10.76
N PHE A 158 40.91 -5.99 -11.81
CA PHE A 158 40.70 -7.38 -12.22
C PHE A 158 42.02 -8.05 -12.64
N ILE A 159 42.81 -7.39 -13.50
CA ILE A 159 44.15 -7.87 -13.88
C ILE A 159 45.06 -7.98 -12.66
N CYS A 160 45.10 -6.96 -11.81
CA CYS A 160 45.90 -7.00 -10.58
C CYS A 160 45.49 -8.16 -9.65
N SER A 161 44.19 -8.47 -9.56
CA SER A 161 43.67 -9.60 -8.80
C SER A 161 44.15 -10.93 -9.38
N ILE A 162 44.06 -11.11 -10.71
CA ILE A 162 44.57 -12.31 -11.41
C ILE A 162 46.08 -12.47 -11.21
N CYS A 163 46.86 -11.41 -11.33
CA CYS A 163 48.31 -11.45 -11.09
C CYS A 163 48.63 -11.82 -9.63
N ASN A 164 47.87 -11.32 -8.66
CA ASN A 164 48.03 -11.67 -7.25
C ASN A 164 47.64 -13.12 -6.96
N ILE A 165 46.59 -13.64 -7.61
CA ILE A 165 46.20 -15.07 -7.53
C ILE A 165 47.31 -15.95 -8.13
N ALA A 166 47.87 -15.58 -9.27
CA ALA A 166 49.01 -16.31 -9.87
C ALA A 166 50.26 -16.27 -8.97
N ARG A 167 50.52 -15.16 -8.27
CA ARG A 167 51.61 -15.06 -7.28
C ARG A 167 51.33 -15.87 -6.01
N CYS A 168 50.07 -15.99 -5.58
CA CYS A 168 49.64 -16.92 -4.53
C CYS A 168 49.95 -18.37 -4.91
N ILE A 169 49.54 -18.79 -6.11
CA ILE A 169 49.75 -20.17 -6.60
C ILE A 169 51.25 -20.49 -6.73
N ARG A 170 52.08 -19.50 -7.08
CA ARG A 170 53.56 -19.62 -7.13
C ARG A 170 54.26 -19.48 -5.78
N GLY A 171 53.54 -19.41 -4.66
CA GLY A 171 54.11 -19.39 -3.31
C GLY A 171 54.85 -18.11 -2.92
N LYS A 172 54.72 -17.00 -3.68
CA LYS A 172 55.39 -15.71 -3.42
C LYS A 172 54.40 -14.62 -3.00
N TYR A 173 53.44 -14.94 -2.14
CA TYR A 173 52.43 -13.97 -1.70
C TYR A 173 52.92 -13.15 -0.51
N VAL A 174 53.20 -11.87 -0.72
CA VAL A 174 53.36 -10.88 0.35
C VAL A 174 52.02 -10.19 0.55
N ARG A 175 51.36 -10.45 1.69
CA ARG A 175 50.09 -9.83 2.07
C ARG A 175 50.32 -8.32 2.30
N ARG A 176 49.92 -7.49 1.34
CA ARG A 176 49.88 -6.03 1.52
C ARG A 176 48.69 -5.70 2.40
N VAL A 177 48.91 -5.56 3.71
CA VAL A 177 47.90 -5.09 4.66
C VAL A 177 47.57 -3.65 4.32
N LYS A 178 46.48 -3.41 3.59
CA LYS A 178 45.92 -2.07 3.43
C LYS A 178 45.34 -1.72 4.80
N SER A 179 45.95 -0.76 5.52
CA SER A 179 45.39 -0.28 6.79
C SER A 179 44.03 0.34 6.48
N SER A 180 42.98 -0.44 6.70
CA SER A 180 41.61 0.04 6.63
C SER A 180 41.37 0.86 7.88
N THR A 181 41.63 2.17 7.81
CA THR A 181 41.13 3.12 8.80
C THR A 181 39.63 3.21 8.61
N ARG A 182 38.92 2.16 9.03
CA ARG A 182 37.47 2.10 9.04
C ARG A 182 37.03 3.01 10.17
N ALA A 183 36.76 4.27 9.85
CA ALA A 183 36.09 5.21 10.74
C ALA A 183 34.67 4.65 10.99
N THR A 184 34.60 3.74 11.96
CA THR A 184 33.35 3.25 12.52
C THR A 184 32.82 4.36 13.40
N ILE A 185 31.95 5.18 12.84
CA ILE A 185 31.11 6.08 13.64
C ILE A 185 30.20 5.17 14.45
N ARG A 186 30.59 4.91 15.70
CA ARG A 186 29.67 4.37 16.71
C ARG A 186 28.63 5.45 16.96
N VAL A 187 27.40 5.17 16.57
CA VAL A 187 26.19 5.85 17.06
C VAL A 187 25.73 5.11 18.31
#